data_AF-A0A2D0B0T2-F1
#
_entry.id   AF-A0A2D0B0T2-F1
#
_cell.length_a   1.000
_cell.length_b   1.000
_cell.length_c   1.000
_cell.angle_alpha   90.00
_cell.angle_beta   90.00
_cell.angle_gamma   90.00
#
_symmetry.space_group_name_H-M   'P 1'
#
loop_
_entity.id
_entity.type
_entity.pdbx_description
1 polymer ?
#
loop_
_entity_poly.entity_id
_entity_poly.type
_entity_poly.pdbx_seq_one_letter_code
_entity_poly.pdbx_strand_id
1 'polypeptide(L)'
;MRMIIAAALVLGVVQVQSAAAAGETVSCAPVSDEQVAKLFDRWNGSLATLSPEEVAKNYSEDSVLLATLSNKPRLTQEERIDYFKHFLANEPKGHIDSRDIKTGCNWAVDTGTYTFAMKDGSKVPARYTYTYEFKDGNWLITSHHSSMMPEKAAAH
;
A
#
# COMPACT_ATOMS: atom_id res chain seq x y z
N MET A 1 71.48 -7.96 -55.48
CA MET A 1 70.06 -7.58 -55.56
C MET A 1 69.49 -7.62 -54.14
N ARG A 2 69.33 -6.48 -53.47
CA ARG A 2 68.83 -6.39 -52.08
C ARG A 2 67.35 -6.01 -52.11
N MET A 3 66.47 -6.90 -51.65
CA MET A 3 65.05 -6.61 -51.50
C MET A 3 64.82 -5.93 -50.14
N ILE A 4 64.26 -4.73 -50.15
CA ILE A 4 63.83 -4.01 -48.95
C ILE A 4 62.31 -4.22 -48.86
N ILE A 5 61.85 -4.96 -47.86
CA ILE A 5 60.42 -5.11 -47.55
C ILE A 5 60.08 -4.06 -46.50
N ALA A 6 59.35 -3.02 -46.90
CA ALA A 6 58.81 -2.03 -45.99
C ALA A 6 57.50 -2.55 -45.39
N ALA A 7 57.50 -2.90 -44.11
CA ALA A 7 56.30 -3.24 -43.36
C ALA A 7 55.63 -1.95 -42.87
N ALA A 8 54.48 -1.60 -43.47
CA ALA A 8 53.65 -0.51 -43.00
C ALA A 8 52.82 -0.99 -41.79
N LEU A 9 53.17 -0.51 -40.59
CA LEU A 9 52.34 -0.68 -39.40
C LEU A 9 51.11 0.24 -39.51
N VAL A 10 49.93 -0.35 -39.68
CA VAL A 10 48.65 0.36 -39.58
C VAL A 10 48.23 0.36 -38.11
N LEU A 11 48.40 1.49 -37.43
CA LEU A 11 47.90 1.72 -36.08
C LEU A 11 46.37 1.91 -36.13
N GLY A 12 45.63 0.83 -35.89
CA GLY A 12 44.17 0.88 -35.73
C GLY A 12 43.81 1.51 -34.38
N VAL A 13 43.25 2.71 -34.39
CA VAL A 13 42.72 3.36 -33.20
C VAL A 13 41.35 2.75 -32.90
N VAL A 14 41.26 1.94 -31.85
CA VAL A 14 39.99 1.41 -31.34
C VAL A 14 39.28 2.51 -30.56
N GLN A 15 38.24 3.12 -31.12
CA GLN A 15 37.38 4.02 -30.37
C GLN A 15 36.42 3.21 -29.51
N VAL A 16 36.64 3.24 -28.19
CA VAL A 16 35.68 2.72 -27.21
C VAL A 16 34.55 3.74 -27.08
N GLN A 17 33.40 3.46 -27.70
CA GLN A 17 32.19 4.25 -27.47
C GLN A 17 31.63 3.88 -26.09
N SER A 18 31.67 4.82 -25.16
CA SER A 18 31.01 4.67 -23.87
C SER A 18 29.51 4.89 -24.06
N ALA A 19 28.72 3.82 -23.97
CA ALA A 19 27.27 3.91 -23.90
C ALA A 19 26.89 4.46 -22.52
N ALA A 20 26.58 5.76 -22.45
CA ALA A 20 25.95 6.32 -21.27
C ALA A 20 24.61 5.61 -21.07
N ALA A 21 24.47 4.86 -19.98
CA ALA A 21 23.20 4.29 -19.59
C ALA A 21 22.23 5.46 -19.32
N ALA A 22 21.28 5.68 -20.22
CA ALA A 22 20.17 6.56 -19.96
C ALA A 22 19.40 5.98 -18.78
N GLY A 23 19.49 6.63 -17.62
CA GLY A 23 18.68 6.24 -16.46
C GLY A 23 17.21 6.33 -16.84
N GLU A 24 16.46 5.25 -16.62
CA GLU A 24 15.01 5.27 -16.79
C GLU A 24 14.43 6.37 -15.89
N THR A 25 13.80 7.37 -16.48
CA THR A 25 13.03 8.36 -15.74
C THR A 25 11.80 7.65 -15.17
N VAL A 26 11.84 7.29 -13.90
CA VAL A 26 10.67 6.73 -13.21
C VAL A 26 9.58 7.80 -13.15
N SER A 27 8.57 7.65 -13.99
CA SER A 27 7.36 8.47 -13.91
C SER A 27 6.49 7.94 -12.78
N CYS A 28 6.40 8.70 -11.70
CA CYS A 28 5.52 8.37 -10.57
C CYS A 28 4.07 8.67 -10.93
N ALA A 29 3.13 7.90 -10.38
CA ALA A 29 1.73 8.28 -10.31
C ALA A 29 1.56 9.32 -9.18
N PRO A 30 1.28 10.59 -9.51
CA PRO A 30 1.00 11.59 -8.48
C PRO A 30 -0.34 11.28 -7.79
N VAL A 31 -0.44 11.58 -6.50
CA VAL A 31 -1.67 11.47 -5.72
C VAL A 31 -1.76 12.63 -4.73
N SER A 32 -2.93 13.24 -4.59
CA SER A 32 -3.20 14.27 -3.58
C SER A 32 -3.76 13.66 -2.30
N ASP A 33 -3.70 14.39 -1.19
CA ASP A 33 -4.28 13.96 0.08
C ASP A 33 -5.78 13.65 -0.03
N GLU A 34 -6.53 14.43 -0.82
CA GLU A 34 -7.95 14.16 -1.07
C GLU A 34 -8.17 12.83 -1.81
N GLN A 35 -7.30 12.49 -2.75
CA GLN A 35 -7.36 11.21 -3.46
C GLN A 35 -7.00 10.04 -2.54
N VAL A 36 -6.00 10.20 -1.66
CA VAL A 36 -5.65 9.19 -0.64
C VAL A 36 -6.81 8.99 0.34
N ALA A 37 -7.45 10.07 0.81
CA ALA A 37 -8.61 10.01 1.70
C ALA A 37 -9.77 9.19 1.10
N LYS A 38 -10.00 9.30 -0.22
CA LYS A 38 -11.00 8.51 -0.95
C LYS A 38 -10.67 7.01 -1.02
N LEU A 39 -9.41 6.60 -0.80
CA LEU A 39 -9.06 5.17 -0.71
C LEU A 39 -9.64 4.53 0.55
N PHE A 40 -9.71 5.27 1.66
CA PHE A 40 -10.46 4.83 2.84
C PHE A 40 -11.95 4.74 2.52
N ASP A 41 -12.54 5.72 1.83
CA ASP A 41 -13.96 5.69 1.48
C ASP A 41 -14.30 4.49 0.59
N ARG A 42 -13.43 4.17 -0.38
CA ARG A 42 -13.53 2.95 -1.21
C ARG A 42 -13.49 1.69 -0.35
N TRP A 43 -12.52 1.59 0.55
CA TRP A 43 -12.37 0.45 1.46
C TRP A 43 -13.59 0.32 2.40
N ASN A 44 -14.03 1.42 3.00
CA ASN A 44 -15.18 1.45 3.91
C ASN A 44 -16.50 1.13 3.16
N GLY A 45 -16.64 1.61 1.93
CA GLY A 45 -17.75 1.26 1.03
C GLY A 45 -17.80 -0.24 0.72
N SER A 46 -16.64 -0.89 0.58
CA SER A 46 -16.59 -2.35 0.38
C SER A 46 -17.10 -3.14 1.60
N LEU A 47 -16.98 -2.60 2.83
CA LEU A 47 -17.55 -3.25 4.02
C LEU A 47 -19.08 -3.38 3.92
N ALA A 48 -19.75 -2.38 3.34
CA ALA A 48 -21.21 -2.37 3.20
C ALA A 48 -21.73 -3.46 2.24
N THR A 49 -20.86 -4.04 1.40
CA THR A 49 -21.22 -5.18 0.53
C THR A 49 -21.39 -6.49 1.29
N LEU A 50 -20.85 -6.57 2.51
CA LEU A 50 -20.75 -7.79 3.31
C LEU A 50 -20.02 -8.95 2.58
N SER A 51 -19.24 -8.64 1.53
CA SER A 51 -18.35 -9.60 0.86
C SER A 51 -16.90 -9.40 1.33
N PRO A 52 -16.32 -10.39 2.04
CA PRO A 52 -14.90 -10.41 2.38
C PRO A 52 -13.97 -10.26 1.17
N GLU A 53 -14.39 -10.80 0.03
CA GLU A 53 -13.65 -10.74 -1.24
C GLU A 53 -13.60 -9.31 -1.78
N GLU A 54 -14.72 -8.57 -1.77
CA GLU A 54 -14.74 -7.16 -2.18
C GLU A 54 -13.86 -6.30 -1.28
N VAL A 55 -13.81 -6.58 0.03
CA VAL A 55 -12.89 -5.90 0.94
C VAL A 55 -11.45 -6.24 0.61
N ALA A 56 -11.14 -7.52 0.40
CA ALA A 56 -9.80 -7.99 0.09
C ALA A 56 -9.24 -7.45 -1.23
N LYS A 57 -10.08 -7.07 -2.22
CA LYS A 57 -9.63 -6.42 -3.47
C LYS A 57 -8.94 -5.07 -3.26
N ASN A 58 -9.12 -4.43 -2.11
CA ASN A 58 -8.42 -3.19 -1.78
C ASN A 58 -6.94 -3.40 -1.42
N TYR A 59 -6.53 -4.65 -1.21
CA TYR A 59 -5.21 -5.03 -0.72
C TYR A 59 -4.33 -5.56 -1.85
N SER A 60 -3.04 -5.26 -1.80
CA SER A 60 -2.06 -5.94 -2.65
C SER A 60 -1.91 -7.41 -2.22
N GLU A 61 -1.46 -8.25 -3.15
CA GLU A 61 -1.28 -9.69 -2.92
C GLU A 61 -0.33 -9.96 -1.73
N ASP A 62 0.73 -9.16 -1.62
CA ASP A 62 1.78 -9.21 -0.61
C ASP A 62 1.49 -8.38 0.66
N SER A 63 0.28 -7.83 0.79
CA SER A 63 -0.02 -6.91 1.89
C SER A 63 -0.02 -7.56 3.28
N VAL A 64 0.16 -6.73 4.31
CA VAL A 64 0.06 -7.17 5.72
C VAL A 64 -1.16 -6.55 6.37
N LEU A 65 -1.93 -7.35 7.11
CA LEU A 65 -2.98 -6.86 7.99
C LEU A 65 -2.70 -7.27 9.44
N LEU A 66 -2.54 -6.27 10.29
CA LEU A 66 -2.49 -6.38 11.75
C LEU A 66 -3.81 -5.82 12.29
N ALA A 67 -4.74 -6.69 12.60
CA ALA A 67 -6.12 -6.31 12.90
C ALA A 67 -6.40 -6.17 14.41
N THR A 68 -7.34 -5.28 14.76
CA THR A 68 -7.70 -4.98 16.15
C THR A 68 -8.18 -6.21 16.96
N LEU A 69 -8.88 -7.15 16.31
CA LEU A 69 -9.57 -8.26 16.98
C LEU A 69 -8.87 -9.62 16.82
N SER A 70 -7.60 -9.65 16.38
CA SER A 70 -6.88 -10.90 16.10
C SER A 70 -5.40 -10.77 16.43
N ASN A 71 -4.89 -11.68 17.28
CA ASN A 71 -3.45 -11.79 17.54
C ASN A 71 -2.67 -12.30 16.32
N LYS A 72 -3.33 -13.03 15.41
CA LYS A 72 -2.71 -13.57 14.19
C LYS A 72 -2.60 -12.46 13.12
N PRO A 73 -1.38 -12.12 12.65
CA PRO A 73 -1.18 -11.33 11.43
C PRO A 73 -1.77 -12.04 10.20
N ARG A 74 -2.33 -11.29 9.26
CA ARG A 74 -2.82 -11.83 7.98
C ARG A 74 -1.86 -11.42 6.87
N LEU A 75 -1.17 -12.41 6.31
CA LEU A 75 -0.08 -12.22 5.35
C LEU A 75 -0.48 -12.68 3.95
N THR A 76 -1.51 -13.52 3.85
CA THR A 76 -2.05 -13.98 2.57
C THR A 76 -3.45 -13.42 2.32
N GLN A 77 -3.87 -13.44 1.04
CA GLN A 77 -5.22 -13.02 0.67
C GLN A 77 -6.30 -13.87 1.34
N GLU A 78 -6.09 -15.19 1.43
CA GLU A 78 -7.00 -16.10 2.12
C GLU A 78 -7.15 -15.73 3.61
N GLU A 79 -6.05 -15.41 4.28
CA GLU A 79 -6.06 -15.01 5.69
C GLU A 79 -6.75 -13.67 5.94
N ARG A 80 -6.64 -12.74 4.98
CA ARG A 80 -7.37 -11.45 5.01
C ARG A 80 -8.86 -11.67 4.78
N ILE A 81 -9.24 -12.50 3.80
CA ILE A 81 -10.64 -12.90 3.54
C ILE A 81 -11.25 -13.55 4.79
N ASP A 82 -10.53 -14.49 5.43
CA ASP A 82 -10.95 -15.15 6.67
C ASP A 82 -11.23 -14.12 7.78
N TYR A 83 -10.33 -13.17 8.00
CA TYR A 83 -10.55 -12.09 8.96
C TYR A 83 -11.83 -11.30 8.65
N PHE A 84 -12.03 -10.91 7.38
CA PHE A 84 -13.19 -10.12 6.98
C PHE A 84 -14.51 -10.89 7.07
N LYS A 85 -14.52 -12.22 6.93
CA LYS A 85 -15.73 -13.02 7.22
C LYS A 85 -16.27 -12.76 8.63
N HIS A 86 -15.38 -12.71 9.62
CA HIS A 86 -15.75 -12.44 11.00
C HIS A 86 -16.05 -10.97 11.26
N PHE A 87 -15.24 -10.07 10.71
CA PHE A 87 -15.42 -8.63 10.93
C PHE A 87 -16.75 -8.14 10.35
N LEU A 88 -17.11 -8.59 9.14
CA LEU A 88 -18.32 -8.17 8.44
C LEU A 88 -19.61 -8.70 9.07
N ALA A 89 -19.54 -9.75 9.89
CA ALA A 89 -20.71 -10.23 10.64
C ALA A 89 -21.30 -9.16 11.59
N ASN A 90 -20.50 -8.15 11.96
CA ASN A 90 -20.94 -7.01 12.78
C ASN A 90 -21.43 -5.82 11.95
N GLU A 91 -21.52 -5.94 10.62
CA GLU A 91 -21.91 -4.87 9.69
C GLU A 91 -21.20 -3.52 9.98
N PRO A 92 -19.86 -3.51 10.10
CA PRO A 92 -19.10 -2.37 10.59
C PRO A 92 -19.19 -1.18 9.64
N LYS A 93 -19.34 0.02 10.20
CA LYS A 93 -19.30 1.30 9.48
C LYS A 93 -18.23 2.19 10.07
N GLY A 94 -17.15 2.43 9.33
CA GLY A 94 -16.03 3.25 9.78
C GLY A 94 -16.29 4.75 9.59
N HIS A 95 -15.83 5.55 10.54
CA HIS A 95 -15.77 7.01 10.47
C HIS A 95 -14.37 7.48 10.89
N ILE A 96 -13.73 8.33 10.09
CA ILE A 96 -12.42 8.92 10.42
C ILE A 96 -12.62 10.05 11.43
N ASP A 97 -11.96 9.94 12.58
CA ASP A 97 -11.99 10.96 13.63
C ASP A 97 -10.81 11.94 13.50
N SER A 98 -9.64 11.44 13.07
CA SER A 98 -8.44 12.24 12.80
C SER A 98 -7.62 11.60 11.68
N ARG A 99 -6.84 12.41 10.96
CA ARG A 99 -6.08 11.99 9.78
C ARG A 99 -4.84 12.85 9.57
N ASP A 100 -3.73 12.19 9.27
CA ASP A 100 -2.49 12.73 8.73
C ASP A 100 -2.14 11.93 7.48
N ILE A 101 -1.87 12.62 6.37
CA ILE A 101 -1.52 11.98 5.09
C ILE A 101 -0.11 12.39 4.68
N LYS A 102 0.65 11.42 4.19
CA LYS A 102 1.95 11.63 3.54
C LYS A 102 1.97 10.93 2.20
N THR A 103 2.40 11.65 1.17
CA THR A 103 2.47 11.14 -0.20
C THR A 103 3.89 11.16 -0.72
N GLY A 104 4.24 10.20 -1.57
CA GLY A 104 5.48 10.22 -2.34
C GLY A 104 5.33 9.55 -3.70
N CYS A 105 6.45 9.25 -4.34
CA CYS A 105 6.45 8.59 -5.64
C CYS A 105 5.86 7.17 -5.54
N ASN A 106 4.68 6.94 -6.12
CA ASN A 106 3.99 5.64 -6.14
C ASN A 106 3.64 5.08 -4.73
N TRP A 107 3.67 5.91 -3.68
CA TRP A 107 3.29 5.49 -2.34
C TRP A 107 2.53 6.59 -1.60
N ALA A 108 1.69 6.18 -0.65
CA ALA A 108 1.04 7.08 0.30
C ALA A 108 0.85 6.40 1.66
N VAL A 109 0.69 7.20 2.71
CA VAL A 109 0.34 6.76 4.06
C VAL A 109 -0.82 7.61 4.55
N ASP A 110 -1.88 6.96 5.04
CA ASP A 110 -3.01 7.57 5.75
C ASP A 110 -3.02 7.01 7.17
N THR A 111 -2.80 7.86 8.16
CA THR A 111 -2.74 7.47 9.58
C THR A 111 -3.61 8.36 10.43
N GLY A 112 -4.18 7.78 11.48
CA GLY A 112 -4.98 8.56 12.41
C GLY A 112 -5.82 7.68 13.32
N THR A 113 -7.01 8.18 13.65
CA THR A 113 -8.00 7.46 14.46
C THR A 113 -9.31 7.36 13.72
N TYR A 114 -10.00 6.24 13.93
CA TYR A 114 -11.36 6.05 13.45
C TYR A 114 -12.24 5.43 14.52
N THR A 115 -13.54 5.47 14.27
CA THR A 115 -14.53 4.78 15.08
C THR A 115 -15.38 3.89 14.18
N PHE A 116 -15.50 2.62 14.53
CA PHE A 116 -16.46 1.72 13.89
C PHE A 116 -17.77 1.71 14.67
N ALA A 117 -18.88 2.00 13.99
CA ALA A 117 -20.22 1.66 14.48
C ALA A 117 -20.57 0.24 14.05
N MET A 118 -20.97 -0.60 15.01
CA MET A 118 -21.36 -1.99 14.77
C MET A 118 -22.88 -2.15 14.76
N LYS A 119 -23.37 -3.28 14.25
CA LYS A 119 -24.79 -3.64 14.19
C LYS A 119 -25.48 -3.65 15.57
N ASP A 120 -24.75 -4.03 16.61
CA ASP A 120 -25.27 -4.06 17.99
C ASP A 120 -25.37 -2.66 18.63
N GLY A 121 -24.98 -1.61 17.91
CA GLY A 121 -24.97 -0.23 18.37
C GLY A 121 -23.69 0.17 19.11
N SER A 122 -22.75 -0.76 19.33
CA SER A 122 -21.45 -0.45 19.92
C SER A 122 -20.63 0.45 19.00
N LYS A 123 -19.80 1.30 19.61
CA LYS A 123 -18.82 2.14 18.94
C LYS A 123 -17.44 1.75 19.40
N VAL A 124 -16.57 1.39 18.45
CA VAL A 124 -15.21 0.92 18.73
C VAL A 124 -14.22 1.94 18.19
N PRO A 125 -13.70 2.86 19.04
CA PRO A 125 -12.63 3.76 18.65
C PRO A 125 -11.30 3.02 18.55
N ALA A 126 -10.50 3.36 17.55
CA ALA A 126 -9.26 2.69 17.23
C ALA A 126 -8.29 3.63 16.49
N ARG A 127 -7.03 3.24 16.48
CA ARG A 127 -5.94 3.87 15.72
C ARG A 127 -5.71 3.06 14.46
N TYR A 128 -5.33 3.73 13.37
CA TYR A 128 -5.06 3.07 12.11
C TYR A 128 -3.83 3.61 11.40
N THR A 129 -3.24 2.74 10.59
CA THR A 129 -2.26 3.06 9.55
C THR A 129 -2.65 2.28 8.31
N TYR A 130 -2.91 2.98 7.20
CA TYR A 130 -2.91 2.40 5.86
C TYR A 130 -1.67 2.89 5.12
N THR A 131 -0.88 1.98 4.58
CA THR A 131 0.10 2.29 3.54
C THR A 131 -0.46 1.85 2.20
N TYR A 132 -0.23 2.66 1.18
CA TYR A 132 -0.67 2.39 -0.18
C TYR A 132 0.51 2.44 -1.14
N GLU A 133 0.45 1.59 -2.16
CA GLU A 133 1.33 1.69 -3.33
C GLU A 133 0.51 1.68 -4.61
N PHE A 134 1.02 2.35 -5.63
CA PHE A 134 0.46 2.31 -6.98
C PHE A 134 1.02 1.08 -7.72
N LYS A 135 0.19 0.06 -7.92
CA LYS A 135 0.51 -1.20 -8.60
C LYS A 135 -0.47 -1.43 -9.75
N ASP A 136 0.03 -1.66 -10.96
CA ASP A 136 -0.77 -2.00 -12.15
C ASP A 136 -1.97 -1.08 -12.40
N GLY A 137 -1.77 0.24 -12.26
CA GLY A 137 -2.84 1.23 -12.46
C GLY A 137 -3.74 1.46 -11.24
N ASN A 138 -3.51 0.78 -10.12
CA ASN A 138 -4.37 0.80 -8.95
C ASN A 138 -3.62 1.18 -7.68
N TRP A 139 -4.23 2.03 -6.86
CA TRP A 139 -3.76 2.28 -5.49
C TRP A 139 -4.30 1.17 -4.57
N LEU A 140 -3.39 0.34 -4.05
CA LEU A 140 -3.69 -0.82 -3.21
C LEU A 140 -3.06 -0.68 -1.83
N ILE A 141 -3.72 -1.21 -0.81
CA ILE A 141 -3.21 -1.27 0.56
C ILE A 141 -2.06 -2.28 0.61
N THR A 142 -0.89 -1.85 1.03
CA THR A 142 0.29 -2.72 1.24
C THR A 142 0.49 -3.08 2.72
N SER A 143 0.02 -2.24 3.64
CA SER A 143 -0.03 -2.54 5.07
C SER A 143 -1.24 -1.85 5.69
N HIS A 144 -1.97 -2.59 6.53
CA HIS A 144 -3.02 -2.06 7.37
C HIS A 144 -2.74 -2.49 8.81
N HIS A 145 -2.43 -1.52 9.67
CA HIS A 145 -2.42 -1.72 11.12
C HIS A 145 -3.67 -1.07 11.72
N SER A 146 -4.41 -1.83 12.51
CA SER A 146 -5.57 -1.39 13.27
C SER A 146 -5.40 -1.83 14.71
N SER A 147 -5.62 -0.92 15.67
CA SER A 147 -5.50 -1.25 17.10
C SER A 147 -6.50 -0.47 17.94
N MET A 148 -6.95 -1.05 19.04
CA MET A 148 -7.76 -0.32 20.02
C MET A 148 -7.01 0.91 20.55
N MET A 149 -7.78 1.85 21.10
CA MET A 149 -7.23 2.89 21.96
C MET A 149 -6.52 2.24 23.17
N PRO A 150 -5.30 2.66 23.51
CA PRO A 150 -4.49 1.99 24.53
C PRO A 150 -4.94 2.31 25.97
N GLU A 151 -5.53 3.50 26.17
CA GLU A 151 -6.06 3.91 27.46
C GLU A 151 -7.44 3.27 27.69
N LYS A 152 -7.66 2.73 28.89
CA LYS A 152 -8.99 2.29 29.29
C LYS A 152 -9.86 3.53 29.50
N ALA A 153 -11.10 3.51 29.02
CA ALA A 153 -12.08 4.49 29.46
C ALA A 153 -12.07 4.53 30.99
N ALA A 154 -11.92 5.71 31.58
CA ALA A 154 -11.94 5.87 33.02
C ALA A 154 -13.23 5.24 33.55
N ALA A 155 -13.11 4.34 34.52
CA ALA A 155 -14.28 3.81 35.21
C ALA A 155 -14.93 4.98 35.96
N HIS A 156 -16.08 5.43 35.47
CA HIS A 156 -16.98 6.35 36.16
C HIS A 156 -18.04 5.54 36.90
#